data_AF-A0A9D1LLE5-F1
#
_entry.id   AF-A0A9D1LLE5-F1
#
_cell.length_a   1.000
_cell.length_b   1.000
_cell.length_c   1.000
_cell.angle_alpha   90.00
_cell.angle_beta   90.00
_cell.angle_gamma   90.00
#
_symmetry.space_group_name_H-M   'P 1'
#
loop_
_entity.id
_entity.type
_entity.pdbx_description
1 polymer ?
#
loop_
_entity_poly.entity_id
_entity_poly.type
_entity_poly.pdbx_seq_one_letter_code
_entity_poly.pdbx_strand_id
1 'polypeptide(L)'
;MCRPNADELYVFDRREGDLFVLVSDSGREMVVDSLPEDARTGDALRCTERGWVLCPDETKARRARIGEKKKSLFRRGSSPQGPKGV
;
A
#
# COMPACT_ATOMS: atom_id res chain seq x y z
N MET A 1 22.33 7.00 -2.97
CA MET A 1 22.20 5.53 -3.04
C MET A 1 21.16 5.09 -2.03
N CYS A 2 20.10 4.42 -2.49
CA CYS A 2 19.00 3.95 -1.66
C CYS A 2 19.52 2.83 -0.72
N ARG A 3 19.35 2.98 0.60
CA ARG A 3 19.69 1.95 1.62
C ARG A 3 18.55 1.63 2.62
N PRO A 4 17.35 1.22 2.18
CA PRO A 4 16.47 0.32 2.93
C PRO A 4 16.97 -1.13 2.84
N ASN A 5 16.47 -2.03 3.70
CA ASN A 5 16.71 -3.46 3.57
C ASN A 5 16.32 -3.91 2.15
N ALA A 6 17.27 -4.48 1.39
CA ALA A 6 17.11 -4.78 -0.04
C ALA A 6 15.93 -5.71 -0.36
N ASP A 7 15.46 -6.47 0.65
CA ASP A 7 14.32 -7.38 0.53
C ASP A 7 13.00 -6.83 1.07
N GLU A 8 12.99 -5.62 1.64
CA GLU A 8 11.79 -5.04 2.23
C GLU A 8 10.90 -4.39 1.14
N LEU A 9 9.62 -4.75 1.18
CA LEU A 9 8.61 -4.19 0.30
C LEU A 9 8.08 -2.89 0.89
N TYR A 10 8.05 -1.85 0.06
CA TYR A 10 7.49 -0.55 0.40
C TYR A 10 6.28 -0.27 -0.48
N VAL A 11 5.31 0.47 0.04
CA VAL A 11 4.12 0.90 -0.69
C VAL A 11 4.16 2.41 -0.83
N PHE A 12 3.95 2.91 -2.05
CA PHE A 12 3.78 4.35 -2.27
C PHE A 12 2.46 4.81 -1.63
N ASP A 13 2.55 5.54 -0.52
CA ASP A 13 1.39 5.98 0.25
C ASP A 13 0.84 7.31 -0.25
N ARG A 14 1.69 8.35 -0.33
CA ARG A 14 1.27 9.70 -0.70
C ARG A 14 2.42 10.55 -1.26
N ARG A 15 2.07 11.56 -2.05
CA ARG A 15 3.02 12.58 -2.54
C ARG A 15 2.87 13.84 -1.70
N GLU A 16 3.98 14.36 -1.20
CA GLU A 16 4.06 15.60 -0.43
C GLU A 16 4.97 16.58 -1.19
N GLY A 17 4.37 17.50 -1.95
CA GLY A 17 5.12 18.39 -2.85
C GLY A 17 5.85 17.57 -3.92
N ASP A 18 7.18 17.66 -3.94
CA ASP A 18 8.04 16.90 -4.87
C ASP A 18 8.62 15.62 -4.26
N LEU A 19 8.18 15.27 -3.05
CA LEU A 19 8.62 14.08 -2.35
C LEU A 19 7.54 13.00 -2.35
N PHE A 20 8.00 11.75 -2.29
CA PHE A 20 7.15 10.58 -2.22
C PHE A 20 7.33 9.90 -0.88
N VAL A 21 6.21 9.63 -0.20
CA VAL A 21 6.20 8.91 1.07
C VAL A 21 5.89 7.44 0.77
N LEU A 22 6.80 6.58 1.23
CA LEU A 22 6.72 5.14 1.15
C LEU A 22 6.50 4.56 2.55
N VAL A 23 5.71 3.50 2.64
CA VAL A 23 5.42 2.82 3.92
C VAL A 23 5.71 1.34 3.77
N SER A 24 6.49 0.76 4.68
CA SER A 24 6.73 -0.68 4.70
C SER A 24 5.66 -1.44 5.48
N ASP A 25 5.63 -2.77 5.35
CA ASP A 25 4.67 -3.59 6.10
C ASP A 25 4.87 -3.55 7.63
N SER A 26 6.04 -3.07 8.11
CA SER A 26 6.26 -2.81 9.55
C SER A 26 5.64 -1.48 10.03
N GLY A 27 5.10 -0.68 9.13
CA GLY A 27 4.61 0.68 9.42
C GLY A 27 5.70 1.74 9.40
N ARG A 28 6.92 1.41 8.98
CA ARG A 28 8.00 2.38 8.82
C ARG A 28 7.75 3.26 7.60
N GLU A 29 7.76 4.57 7.81
CA GLU A 29 7.73 5.54 6.72
C GLU A 29 9.15 5.86 6.21
N MET A 30 9.25 6.12 4.92
CA MET A 30 10.44 6.59 4.24
C MET A 30 10.06 7.65 3.22
N VAL A 31 10.84 8.73 3.14
CA VAL A 31 10.65 9.79 2.16
C VAL A 31 11.72 9.68 1.09
N VAL A 32 11.32 9.74 -0.18
CA VAL A 32 12.22 9.68 -1.34
C VAL A 32 11.92 10.80 -2.31
N ASP A 33 12.93 11.20 -3.07
CA ASP A 33 12.86 12.29 -4.05
C ASP A 33 12.46 11.81 -5.45
N SER A 34 12.46 10.50 -5.68
CA SER A 34 12.30 9.92 -6.99
C SER A 34 11.69 8.52 -6.92
N LEU A 35 10.80 8.24 -7.86
CA LEU A 35 10.16 6.96 -8.13
C LEU A 35 10.13 6.73 -9.64
N PRO A 36 9.88 5.49 -10.10
CA PRO A 36 9.55 5.23 -11.51
C PRO A 36 8.42 6.14 -11.99
N GLU A 37 8.50 6.65 -13.22
CA GLU A 37 7.53 7.62 -13.76
C GLU A 37 6.08 7.09 -13.81
N ASP A 38 5.92 5.77 -13.90
CA ASP A 38 4.65 5.08 -13.94
C ASP A 38 4.13 4.66 -12.54
N ALA A 39 4.88 4.93 -11.47
CA ALA A 39 4.50 4.58 -10.12
C ALA A 39 3.29 5.39 -9.63
N ARG A 40 2.32 4.70 -9.04
CA ARG A 40 1.10 5.30 -8.50
C ARG A 40 0.92 4.95 -7.02
N THR A 41 0.16 5.80 -6.34
CA THR A 41 -0.26 5.52 -4.96
C THR A 41 -0.87 4.13 -4.84
N GLY A 42 -0.41 3.38 -3.84
CA GLY A 42 -0.77 2.00 -3.57
C GLY A 42 0.04 0.96 -4.33
N ASP A 43 0.97 1.36 -5.20
CA ASP A 43 1.90 0.44 -5.83
C ASP A 43 3.00 0.01 -4.85
N ALA A 44 3.39 -1.25 -4.96
CA ALA A 44 4.46 -1.85 -4.19
C ALA A 44 5.79 -1.71 -4.95
N LEU A 45 6.84 -1.36 -4.23
CA LEU A 45 8.18 -1.13 -4.75
C LEU A 45 9.24 -1.81 -3.89
N ARG A 46 10.33 -2.21 -4.53
CA ARG A 46 11.58 -2.60 -3.86
C ARG A 46 12.70 -1.65 -4.23
N CYS A 47 13.57 -1.40 -3.25
CA CYS A 47 14.80 -0.68 -3.50
C CYS A 47 15.87 -1.66 -3.99
N THR A 48 16.46 -1.36 -5.13
CA THR A 48 17.58 -2.10 -5.73
C THR A 48 18.82 -1.21 -5.81
N GLU A 49 19.96 -1.78 -6.19
CA GLU A 49 21.17 -1.00 -6.46
C GLU A 49 20.98 0.08 -7.54
N ARG A 50 20.00 -0.13 -8.44
CA ARG A 50 19.65 0.79 -9.53
C ARG A 50 18.55 1.79 -9.16
N GLY A 51 18.06 1.77 -7.92
CA GLY A 51 16.94 2.60 -7.46
C GLY A 51 15.66 1.79 -7.24
N TRP A 52 14.53 2.51 -7.16
CA TRP A 52 13.22 1.92 -6.91
C TRP A 52 12.66 1.21 -8.14
N VAL A 53 12.12 0.00 -7.93
CA VAL A 53 11.52 -0.81 -8.99
C VAL A 53 10.12 -1.22 -8.56
N LEU A 54 9.16 -1.12 -9.49
CA LEU A 54 7.79 -1.58 -9.29
C LEU A 54 7.71 -3.11 -9.14
N CYS A 55 6.86 -3.56 -8.23
CA CYS A 55 6.55 -4.97 -8.00
C CYS A 55 5.06 -5.22 -8.33
N PRO A 56 4.69 -5.37 -9.61
CA PRO A 56 3.29 -5.43 -10.04
C PRO A 56 2.52 -6.63 -9.46
N ASP A 57 3.18 -7.78 -9.31
CA ASP A 57 2.57 -8.97 -8.70
C ASP A 57 2.24 -8.75 -7.22
N GLU A 58 3.14 -8.10 -6.48
CA GLU A 58 2.94 -7.74 -5.08
C GLU A 58 1.82 -6.69 -4.93
N THR A 59 1.80 -5.69 -5.80
CA THR A 59 0.71 -4.70 -5.89
C THR A 59 -0.64 -5.41 -6.08
N LYS A 60 -0.72 -6.34 -7.03
CA LYS A 60 -1.94 -7.10 -7.32
C LYS A 60 -2.36 -7.95 -6.13
N ALA A 61 -1.43 -8.69 -5.53
CA ALA A 61 -1.69 -9.51 -4.35
C ALA A 61 -2.15 -8.68 -3.15
N ARG A 62 -1.55 -7.51 -2.91
CA ARG A 62 -1.95 -6.59 -1.85
C ARG A 62 -3.37 -6.04 -2.09
N ARG A 63 -3.66 -5.58 -3.30
CA ARG A 63 -4.99 -5.08 -3.66
C ARG A 63 -6.08 -6.15 -3.49
N ALA A 64 -5.79 -7.39 -3.88
CA ALA A 64 -6.69 -8.52 -3.64
C ALA A 64 -6.94 -8.75 -2.14
N ARG A 65 -5.89 -8.80 -1.31
CA ARG A 65 -6.01 -8.94 0.15
C ARG A 65 -6.82 -7.82 0.80
N ILE A 66 -6.60 -6.57 0.40
CA ILE A 66 -7.37 -5.42 0.89
C ILE A 66 -8.84 -5.52 0.45
N GLY A 67 -9.09 -5.92 -0.80
CA GLY A 67 -10.43 -6.13 -1.33
C GLY A 67 -11.21 -7.17 -0.53
N GLU A 68 -10.60 -8.33 -0.23
CA GLU A 68 -11.22 -9.37 0.59
C GLU A 68 -11.49 -8.92 2.03
N LYS A 69 -10.55 -8.20 2.66
CA LYS A 69 -10.77 -7.60 3.99
C LYS A 69 -11.92 -6.59 3.99
N LYS A 70 -12.03 -5.73 2.98
CA LYS A 70 -13.16 -4.80 2.84
C LYS A 70 -14.48 -5.57 2.76
N LYS A 71 -14.56 -6.59 1.88
CA LYS A 71 -15.77 -7.43 1.75
C LYS A 71 -16.16 -8.13 3.05
N SER A 72 -15.20 -8.59 3.86
CA SER A 72 -15.50 -9.27 5.13
C SER A 72 -16.00 -8.31 6.20
N LEU A 73 -15.48 -7.07 6.26
CA LEU A 73 -15.99 -6.01 7.12
C LEU A 73 -17.43 -5.64 6.76
N PHE A 74 -17.73 -5.45 5.48
CA PHE A 74 -19.08 -5.14 5.02
C PHE A 74 -20.06 -6.31 5.18
N ARG A 75 -19.59 -7.57 5.14
CA ARG A 75 -20.44 -8.74 5.47
C ARG A 75 -20.79 -8.82 6.96
N ARG A 76 -19.90 -8.37 7.85
CA ARG A 76 -20.15 -8.31 9.31
C ARG A 76 -20.99 -7.10 9.73
N GLY A 77 -21.04 -6.05 8.91
CA GLY A 77 -21.88 -4.87 9.15
C GLY A 77 -23.36 -5.02 8.76
N SER A 78 -23.71 -6.09 8.03
CA SER A 78 -25.09 -6.36 7.59
C SER A 78 -25.81 -7.31 8.55
N SER A 79 -26.14 -6.85 9.75
CA SER A 79 -27.18 -7.47 10.56
C SER A 79 -28.38 -6.49 10.63
N PRO A 80 -29.51 -6.78 9.96
CA PRO A 80 -30.73 -6.01 10.15
C PRO A 80 -31.39 -6.48 11.44
N GLN A 81 -31.08 -5.82 12.56
CA GLN A 81 -31.85 -6.01 13.79
C GLN A 81 -31.98 -4.69 14.54
N GLY A 82 -32.70 -3.75 13.93
CA GLY A 82 -33.43 -2.72 14.67
C GLY A 82 -34.74 -3.34 15.17
N PRO A 83 -35.11 -3.15 16.46
CA PRO A 83 -36.33 -3.74 17.00
C PRO A 83 -37.58 -3.14 16.32
N LYS A 84 -38.57 -3.99 16.04
CA LYS A 84 -39.92 -3.54 15.67
C LYS A 84 -40.52 -2.82 16.89
N GLY A 85 -40.63 -1.50 16.78
CA GLY A 85 -41.43 -0.66 17.66
C GLY A 85 -42.92 -0.88 17.38
N VAL A 86 -43.67 -0.89 18.48
CA VAL A 86 -45.08 -1.22 18.68
C VAL A 86 -46.09 -0.42 17.85
#